data_AF-A0A2P8VKB2-F1
#
_entry.id   AF-A0A2P8VKB2-F1
#
_cell.length_a   1.000
_cell.length_b   1.000
_cell.length_c   1.000
_cell.angle_alpha   90.00
_cell.angle_beta   90.00
_cell.angle_gamma   90.00
#
_symmetry.space_group_name_H-M   'P 1'
#
loop_
_entity.id
_entity.type
_entity.pdbx_description
1 polymer ?
#
loop_
_entity_poly.entity_id
_entity_poly.type
_entity_poly.pdbx_seq_one_letter_code
_entity_poly.pdbx_strand_id
1 'polypeptide(L)'
;MKIIIFVLLLGVFLLTGCSQPKAEAQTPSGGTGTIKAINHTKWAINHFSVNGQSGIDAIGPFDGGGGGCCYGVPAVWQAGMTVRIDWESGEASTEGFPGFADYEKYKAWEKKMSANNREHSKTVPLPDYTGQETCGITVHFLPCDDVKVTTSCWSPANANYPIKLPLEMKEPKVCPK
;
A
#
# COMPACT_ATOMS: atom_id res chain seq x y z
N MET A 1 80.76 5.79 -18.80
CA MET A 1 79.74 6.78 -19.22
C MET A 1 78.55 6.71 -18.27
N LYS A 2 78.24 7.86 -17.66
CA LYS A 2 76.95 8.35 -17.15
C LYS A 2 76.00 7.41 -16.39
N ILE A 3 75.96 7.71 -15.09
CA ILE A 3 74.90 7.59 -14.09
C ILE A 3 73.49 7.79 -14.66
N ILE A 4 72.56 6.90 -14.33
CA ILE A 4 71.12 7.19 -14.33
C ILE A 4 70.55 6.74 -12.98
N ILE A 5 70.22 7.72 -12.15
CA ILE A 5 69.58 7.58 -10.84
C ILE A 5 68.10 7.27 -11.10
N PHE A 6 67.65 6.07 -10.76
CA PHE A 6 66.22 5.72 -10.74
C PHE A 6 65.66 6.14 -9.38
N VAL A 7 65.04 7.33 -9.33
CA VAL A 7 64.35 7.83 -8.13
C VAL A 7 63.07 7.00 -7.95
N LEU A 8 63.10 6.05 -7.01
CA LEU A 8 61.91 5.38 -6.50
C LEU A 8 61.17 6.36 -5.57
N LEU A 9 60.17 7.05 -6.13
CA LEU A 9 59.21 7.86 -5.37
C LEU A 9 58.27 6.93 -4.60
N LEU A 10 58.47 6.84 -3.28
CA LEU A 10 57.52 6.29 -2.32
C LEU A 10 56.29 7.21 -2.25
N GLY A 11 55.21 6.82 -2.95
CA GLY A 11 53.89 7.43 -2.79
C GLY A 11 53.10 6.69 -1.71
N VAL A 12 53.13 7.18 -0.48
CA VAL A 12 52.21 6.73 0.58
C VAL A 12 50.90 7.50 0.40
N PHE A 13 49.92 6.89 -0.25
CA PHE A 13 48.54 7.39 -0.27
C PHE A 13 47.90 7.09 1.09
N LEU A 14 47.76 8.11 1.93
CA LEU A 14 46.91 8.05 3.12
C LEU A 14 45.45 8.07 2.65
N LEU A 15 44.81 6.90 2.63
CA LEU A 15 43.36 6.77 2.48
C LEU A 15 42.70 7.26 3.77
N THR A 16 42.40 8.56 3.82
CA THR A 16 41.49 9.10 4.83
C THR A 16 40.07 8.70 4.45
N GLY A 17 39.62 7.54 4.93
CA GLY A 17 38.23 7.13 4.85
C GLY A 17 37.38 8.14 5.61
N CYS A 18 36.50 8.85 4.90
CA CYS A 18 35.45 9.64 5.53
C CYS A 18 34.47 8.67 6.17
N SER A 19 34.59 8.46 7.48
CA SER A 19 33.54 7.82 8.26
C SER A 19 32.31 8.72 8.20
N GLN A 20 31.35 8.40 7.32
CA GLN A 20 30.03 9.02 7.45
C GLN A 20 29.49 8.59 8.80
N PRO A 21 28.95 9.52 9.63
CA PRO A 21 28.17 9.12 10.78
C PRO A 21 27.08 8.21 10.24
N LYS A 22 27.10 6.96 10.71
CA LYS A 22 26.06 5.98 10.46
C LYS A 22 24.78 6.70 10.87
N ALA A 23 23.95 7.09 9.92
CA ALA A 23 22.57 7.39 10.24
C ALA A 23 22.08 6.13 10.92
N GLU A 24 21.87 6.18 12.24
CA GLU A 24 21.01 5.23 12.89
C GLU A 24 19.68 5.41 12.16
N ALA A 25 19.44 4.55 11.17
CA ALA A 25 18.09 4.25 10.77
C ALA A 25 17.43 3.87 12.08
N GLN A 26 16.62 4.79 12.60
CA GLN A 26 15.67 4.48 13.64
C GLN A 26 14.91 3.30 13.09
N THR A 27 15.29 2.08 13.49
CA THR A 27 14.52 0.89 13.19
C THR A 27 13.12 1.23 13.63
N PRO A 28 12.13 1.28 12.72
CA PRO A 28 10.76 1.52 13.12
C PRO A 28 10.46 0.45 14.15
N SER A 29 10.41 0.86 15.42
CA SER A 29 10.06 -0.02 16.51
C SER A 29 8.55 -0.24 16.38
N GLY A 30 8.16 -1.11 15.44
CA GLY A 30 6.78 -1.38 15.08
C GLY A 30 6.58 -1.55 13.57
N GLY A 31 6.87 -2.73 13.01
CA GLY A 31 6.08 -3.24 11.88
C GLY A 31 6.84 -3.81 10.68
N THR A 32 6.96 -5.13 10.66
CA THR A 32 7.04 -5.95 9.44
C THR A 32 5.64 -6.46 9.06
N GLY A 33 4.61 -5.67 9.34
CA GLY A 33 3.22 -6.10 9.18
C GLY A 33 2.76 -6.03 7.72
N THR A 34 1.72 -6.79 7.40
CA THR A 34 1.19 -6.85 6.03
C THR A 34 0.22 -5.70 5.76
N ILE A 35 0.25 -5.16 4.55
CA ILE A 35 -0.78 -4.29 3.97
C ILE A 35 -1.86 -5.20 3.39
N LYS A 36 -3.04 -5.14 3.98
CA LYS A 36 -4.23 -5.89 3.58
C LYS A 36 -5.35 -4.94 3.18
N ALA A 37 -6.36 -5.47 2.52
CA ALA A 37 -7.56 -4.74 2.21
C ALA A 37 -8.82 -5.61 2.30
N ILE A 38 -9.93 -4.93 2.55
CA ILE A 38 -11.30 -5.46 2.48
C ILE A 38 -12.10 -4.47 1.65
N ASN A 39 -12.65 -4.95 0.55
CA ASN A 39 -13.45 -4.14 -0.35
C ASN A 39 -14.93 -4.37 -0.07
N HIS A 40 -15.60 -3.35 0.47
CA HIS A 40 -17.03 -3.43 0.75
C HIS A 40 -17.91 -3.00 -0.44
N THR A 41 -17.29 -2.72 -1.59
CA THR A 41 -17.94 -2.11 -2.73
C THR A 41 -18.17 -3.09 -3.87
N LYS A 42 -19.03 -2.70 -4.81
CA LYS A 42 -19.27 -3.44 -6.06
C LYS A 42 -18.16 -3.28 -7.11
N TRP A 43 -17.24 -2.34 -6.89
CA TRP A 43 -16.16 -2.03 -7.83
C TRP A 43 -14.96 -2.90 -7.53
N ALA A 44 -14.17 -3.29 -8.53
CA ALA A 44 -12.85 -3.85 -8.27
C ALA A 44 -11.92 -2.74 -7.76
N ILE A 45 -11.01 -3.08 -6.86
CA ILE A 45 -9.85 -2.25 -6.53
C ILE A 45 -8.68 -2.83 -7.31
N ASN A 46 -8.34 -2.21 -8.43
CA ASN A 46 -7.35 -2.75 -9.36
C ASN A 46 -5.94 -2.72 -8.77
N HIS A 47 -5.64 -1.67 -8.00
CA HIS A 47 -4.43 -1.52 -7.21
C HIS A 47 -4.66 -0.50 -6.10
N PHE A 48 -3.85 -0.57 -5.04
CA PHE A 48 -3.85 0.43 -3.98
C PHE A 48 -2.50 0.54 -3.28
N SER A 49 -2.31 1.65 -2.56
CA SER A 49 -1.14 1.89 -1.73
C SER A 49 -1.48 2.60 -0.42
N VAL A 50 -0.61 2.43 0.57
CA VAL A 50 -0.64 3.14 1.85
C VAL A 50 0.64 3.94 1.97
N ASN A 51 0.53 5.27 2.02
CA ASN A 51 1.68 6.19 2.00
C ASN A 51 2.67 5.89 0.85
N GLY A 52 2.15 5.52 -0.32
CA GLY A 52 2.94 5.15 -1.50
C GLY A 52 3.46 3.71 -1.49
N GLN A 53 3.26 2.95 -0.41
CA GLN A 53 3.65 1.55 -0.32
C GLN A 53 2.55 0.64 -0.87
N SER A 54 2.86 -0.14 -1.90
CA SER A 54 1.89 -0.98 -2.60
C SER A 54 1.29 -2.07 -1.72
N GLY A 55 -0.03 -2.26 -1.83
CA GLY A 55 -0.76 -3.39 -1.24
C GLY A 55 -0.55 -4.73 -1.97
N ILE A 56 0.12 -4.69 -3.13
CA ILE A 56 0.39 -5.79 -4.07
C ILE A 56 -0.86 -6.33 -4.79
N ASP A 57 -1.91 -6.65 -4.06
CA ASP A 57 -3.06 -7.34 -4.62
C ASP A 57 -4.11 -6.38 -5.20
N ALA A 58 -4.79 -6.86 -6.24
CA ALA A 58 -6.09 -6.35 -6.66
C ALA A 58 -7.18 -7.01 -5.79
N ILE A 59 -8.20 -6.25 -5.40
CA ILE A 59 -9.28 -6.73 -4.52
C ILE A 59 -10.59 -6.74 -5.29
N GLY A 60 -11.19 -7.92 -5.43
CA GLY A 60 -12.49 -8.08 -6.09
C GLY A 60 -13.61 -7.35 -5.33
N PRO A 61 -14.77 -7.16 -5.97
CA PRO A 61 -15.98 -6.68 -5.29
C PRO A 61 -16.32 -7.57 -4.10
N PHE A 62 -16.62 -6.95 -2.95
CA PHE A 62 -17.06 -7.67 -1.75
C PHE A 62 -16.09 -8.76 -1.30
N ASP A 63 -14.79 -8.49 -1.38
CA ASP A 63 -13.74 -9.47 -1.11
C ASP A 63 -12.64 -8.89 -0.20
N GLY A 64 -11.73 -9.74 0.25
CA GLY A 64 -10.55 -9.36 1.02
C GLY A 64 -9.28 -9.96 0.46
N GLY A 65 -8.16 -9.28 0.64
CA GLY A 65 -6.87 -9.71 0.13
C GLY A 65 -5.74 -8.79 0.58
N GLY A 66 -4.66 -8.79 -0.19
CA GLY A 66 -3.45 -8.06 0.10
C GLY A 66 -2.30 -9.00 0.47
N GLY A 67 -1.12 -8.41 0.49
CA GLY A 67 0.12 -9.14 0.66
C GLY A 67 1.34 -8.22 0.69
N GLY A 68 1.13 -6.92 0.48
CA GLY A 68 2.15 -5.89 0.62
C GLY A 68 2.91 -6.04 1.93
N CYS A 69 4.22 -6.16 1.86
CA CYS A 69 5.04 -6.27 3.05
C CYS A 69 5.15 -4.92 3.77
N CYS A 70 5.58 -4.99 5.03
CA CYS A 70 6.47 -4.03 5.66
C CYS A 70 5.81 -2.71 6.05
N TYR A 71 4.50 -2.72 6.32
CA TYR A 71 3.88 -1.56 6.95
C TYR A 71 4.22 -1.54 8.44
N GLY A 72 4.70 -0.37 8.88
CA GLY A 72 5.01 -0.10 10.26
C GLY A 72 4.55 1.26 10.71
N VAL A 73 4.38 1.38 12.03
CA VAL A 73 3.97 2.59 12.72
C VAL A 73 4.99 2.91 13.82
N PRO A 74 5.14 4.18 14.22
CA PRO A 74 5.96 4.55 15.36
C PRO A 74 5.56 3.79 16.64
N ALA A 75 6.53 3.54 17.53
CA ALA A 75 6.29 2.83 18.79
C ALA A 75 5.23 3.49 19.69
N VAL A 76 5.09 4.81 19.58
CA VAL A 76 4.13 5.60 20.35
C VAL A 76 3.19 6.29 19.37
N TRP A 77 1.89 6.00 19.51
CA TRP A 77 0.87 6.72 18.76
C TRP A 77 0.78 8.17 19.22
N GLN A 78 0.46 9.08 18.29
CA GLN A 78 0.24 10.49 18.57
C GLN A 78 -1.08 10.95 17.97
N ALA A 79 -1.79 11.83 18.69
CA ALA A 79 -3.01 12.43 18.20
C ALA A 79 -2.76 13.18 16.88
N GLY A 80 -3.63 12.94 15.89
CA GLY A 80 -3.51 13.54 14.56
C GLY A 80 -2.66 12.75 13.56
N MET A 81 -2.15 11.57 13.93
CA MET A 81 -1.57 10.65 12.95
C MET A 81 -2.57 10.29 11.84
N THR A 82 -2.08 10.28 10.61
CA THR A 82 -2.88 9.99 9.41
C THR A 82 -2.13 9.05 8.48
N VAL A 83 -2.88 8.44 7.57
CA VAL A 83 -2.34 7.68 6.45
C VAL A 83 -3.03 8.12 5.17
N ARG A 84 -2.25 8.23 4.10
CA ARG A 84 -2.76 8.46 2.74
C ARG A 84 -2.98 7.13 2.07
N ILE A 85 -4.17 6.96 1.51
CA ILE A 85 -4.55 5.81 0.70
C ILE A 85 -4.76 6.31 -0.73
N ASP A 86 -4.09 5.68 -1.68
CA ASP A 86 -4.30 5.90 -3.11
C ASP A 86 -4.78 4.58 -3.71
N TRP A 87 -5.81 4.61 -4.56
CA TRP A 87 -6.34 3.41 -5.20
C TRP A 87 -7.04 3.69 -6.52
N GLU A 88 -7.05 2.70 -7.40
CA GLU A 88 -7.85 2.73 -8.63
C GLU A 88 -9.04 1.79 -8.48
N SER A 89 -10.25 2.30 -8.70
CA SER A 89 -11.46 1.47 -8.78
C SER A 89 -11.83 1.21 -10.25
N GLY A 90 -12.28 0.01 -10.59
CA GLY A 90 -12.70 -0.35 -11.95
C GLY A 90 -13.93 -1.25 -12.00
N GLU A 91 -14.47 -1.42 -13.21
CA GLU A 91 -15.57 -2.35 -13.45
C GLU A 91 -15.06 -3.80 -13.41
N ALA A 92 -15.70 -4.62 -12.56
CA ALA A 92 -15.35 -6.03 -12.37
C ALA A 92 -16.14 -6.99 -13.29
N SER A 93 -16.97 -6.46 -14.19
CA SER A 93 -17.86 -7.27 -15.04
C SER A 93 -17.08 -7.99 -16.13
N THR A 94 -17.44 -9.25 -16.40
CA THR A 94 -16.98 -10.02 -17.56
C THR A 94 -17.95 -9.96 -18.74
N GLU A 95 -18.99 -9.12 -18.63
CA GLU A 95 -19.99 -8.97 -19.69
C GLU A 95 -19.33 -8.51 -21.00
N GLY A 96 -19.66 -9.21 -22.09
CA GLY A 96 -19.10 -8.95 -23.40
C GLY A 96 -17.64 -9.34 -23.58
N PHE A 97 -17.04 -10.10 -22.63
CA PHE A 97 -15.67 -10.62 -22.77
C PHE A 97 -15.57 -11.55 -24.00
N PRO A 98 -14.75 -11.23 -25.01
CA PRO A 98 -14.71 -11.96 -26.28
C PRO A 98 -13.86 -13.24 -26.23
N GLY A 99 -13.29 -13.58 -25.06
CA GLY A 99 -12.22 -14.57 -24.97
C GLY A 99 -10.87 -14.02 -25.43
N PHE A 100 -9.85 -14.87 -25.42
CA PHE A 100 -8.47 -14.49 -25.77
C PHE A 100 -8.07 -14.86 -27.20
N ALA A 101 -8.94 -15.52 -27.96
CA ALA A 101 -8.60 -16.03 -29.30
C ALA A 101 -8.45 -14.92 -30.36
N ASP A 102 -9.20 -13.83 -30.23
CA ASP A 102 -9.15 -12.67 -31.13
C ASP A 102 -8.56 -11.47 -30.36
N TYR A 103 -7.30 -11.16 -30.65
CA TYR A 103 -6.55 -10.12 -29.95
C TYR A 103 -7.16 -8.74 -30.10
N GLU A 104 -7.64 -8.38 -31.30
CA GLU A 104 -8.21 -7.06 -31.56
C GLU A 104 -9.53 -6.86 -30.80
N LYS A 105 -10.38 -7.90 -30.78
CA LYS A 105 -11.60 -7.86 -29.95
C LYS A 105 -11.27 -7.79 -28.46
N TYR A 106 -10.29 -8.58 -28.00
CA TYR A 106 -9.82 -8.54 -26.61
C TYR A 106 -9.36 -7.12 -26.23
N LYS A 107 -8.50 -6.48 -27.03
CA LYS A 107 -7.99 -5.13 -26.76
C LYS A 107 -9.08 -4.07 -26.79
N ALA A 108 -10.04 -4.18 -27.70
CA ALA A 108 -11.19 -3.28 -27.74
C ALA A 108 -12.06 -3.41 -26.48
N TRP A 109 -12.32 -4.64 -26.02
CA TRP A 109 -13.04 -4.90 -24.78
C TRP A 109 -12.27 -4.38 -23.55
N GLU A 110 -10.98 -4.68 -23.43
CA GLU A 110 -10.12 -4.23 -22.33
C GLU A 110 -10.09 -2.70 -22.24
N LYS A 111 -9.94 -2.00 -23.37
CA LYS A 111 -10.01 -0.52 -23.44
C LYS A 111 -11.37 0.02 -23.00
N LYS A 112 -12.46 -0.68 -23.35
CA LYS A 112 -13.80 -0.30 -22.92
C LYS A 112 -13.95 -0.45 -21.39
N MET A 113 -13.43 -1.53 -20.81
CA MET A 113 -13.49 -1.76 -19.37
C MET A 113 -12.64 -0.74 -18.59
N SER A 114 -11.40 -0.49 -19.04
CA SER A 114 -10.52 0.46 -18.35
C SER A 114 -10.96 1.92 -18.48
N ALA A 115 -11.83 2.26 -19.43
CA ALA A 115 -12.43 3.59 -19.53
C ALA A 115 -13.32 3.95 -18.32
N ASN A 116 -13.77 2.95 -17.56
CA ASN A 116 -14.53 3.14 -16.32
C ASN A 116 -13.62 3.24 -15.07
N ASN A 117 -12.31 3.11 -15.23
CA ASN A 117 -11.38 3.22 -14.10
C ASN A 117 -11.38 4.64 -13.54
N ARG A 118 -11.26 4.73 -12.22
CA ARG A 118 -11.21 5.99 -11.48
C ARG A 118 -10.09 5.93 -10.47
N GLU A 119 -9.26 6.96 -10.51
CA GLU A 119 -8.18 7.17 -9.56
C GLU A 119 -8.70 7.94 -8.34
N HIS A 120 -8.31 7.47 -7.16
CA HIS A 120 -8.75 8.02 -5.89
C HIS A 120 -7.57 8.28 -4.96
N SER A 121 -7.75 9.26 -4.08
CA SER A 121 -6.80 9.56 -3.02
C SER A 121 -7.53 10.07 -1.79
N LYS A 122 -7.23 9.50 -0.62
CA LYS A 122 -7.82 9.95 0.65
C LYS A 122 -6.84 9.82 1.80
N THR A 123 -6.70 10.90 2.55
CA THR A 123 -5.99 10.89 3.84
C THR A 123 -7.00 10.66 4.95
N VAL A 124 -6.78 9.63 5.76
CA VAL A 124 -7.66 9.25 6.87
C VAL A 124 -6.90 9.18 8.18
N PRO A 125 -7.56 9.44 9.32
CA PRO A 125 -6.95 9.26 10.63
C PRO A 125 -6.52 7.81 10.84
N LEU A 126 -5.33 7.63 11.41
CA LEU A 126 -4.86 6.33 11.87
C LEU A 126 -5.39 6.12 13.30
N PRO A 127 -6.25 5.12 13.54
CA PRO A 127 -6.82 4.89 14.87
C PRO A 127 -5.74 4.68 15.94
N ASP A 128 -6.05 5.12 17.16
CA ASP A 128 -5.17 4.97 18.32
C ASP A 128 -4.89 3.48 18.61
N TYR A 129 -3.61 3.13 18.63
CA TYR A 129 -3.11 1.80 18.94
C TYR A 129 -2.37 1.75 20.29
N THR A 130 -2.53 2.78 21.13
CA THR A 130 -1.92 2.82 22.47
C THR A 130 -2.34 1.61 23.29
N GLY A 131 -1.35 0.90 23.84
CA GLY A 131 -1.58 -0.31 24.65
C GLY A 131 -2.00 -1.54 23.84
N GLN A 132 -1.89 -1.50 22.51
CA GLN A 132 -2.25 -2.61 21.62
C GLN A 132 -1.07 -2.99 20.72
N GLU A 133 -0.97 -4.27 20.38
CA GLU A 133 -0.06 -4.73 19.34
C GLU A 133 -0.58 -4.34 17.94
N THR A 134 0.35 -4.08 17.02
CA THR A 134 0.04 -3.73 15.63
C THR A 134 0.58 -4.78 14.67
N CYS A 135 -0.23 -5.20 13.69
CA CYS A 135 0.11 -6.28 12.76
C CYS A 135 0.12 -5.85 11.27
N GLY A 136 0.48 -4.60 11.02
CA GLY A 136 0.43 -3.99 9.68
C GLY A 136 -0.74 -3.04 9.57
N ILE A 137 -1.38 -2.99 8.40
CA ILE A 137 -2.56 -2.16 8.18
C ILE A 137 -3.56 -2.89 7.28
N THR A 138 -4.84 -2.81 7.64
CA THR A 138 -5.94 -3.24 6.76
C THR A 138 -6.72 -2.01 6.31
N VAL A 139 -6.85 -1.84 4.99
CA VAL A 139 -7.65 -0.79 4.36
C VAL A 139 -9.04 -1.33 4.04
N HIS A 140 -10.08 -0.66 4.51
CA HIS A 140 -11.45 -0.94 4.15
C HIS A 140 -11.91 0.06 3.10
N PHE A 141 -12.16 -0.40 1.88
CA PHE A 141 -12.76 0.44 0.82
C PHE A 141 -14.28 0.42 0.98
N LEU A 142 -14.88 1.60 1.08
CA LEU A 142 -16.30 1.78 1.36
C LEU A 142 -16.99 2.45 0.18
N PRO A 143 -18.33 2.32 0.06
CA PRO A 143 -19.08 3.09 -0.92
C PRO A 143 -18.85 4.59 -0.75
N CYS A 144 -19.11 5.37 -1.81
CA CYS A 144 -18.85 6.81 -1.83
C CYS A 144 -17.37 7.19 -1.70
N ASP A 145 -16.48 6.34 -2.24
CA ASP A 145 -15.04 6.58 -2.30
C ASP A 145 -14.44 6.92 -0.91
N ASP A 146 -14.98 6.29 0.13
CA ASP A 146 -14.52 6.43 1.50
C ASP A 146 -13.64 5.25 1.91
N VAL A 147 -12.75 5.48 2.87
CA VAL A 147 -11.87 4.44 3.40
C VAL A 147 -11.77 4.50 4.91
N LYS A 148 -11.64 3.33 5.53
CA LYS A 148 -11.23 3.19 6.93
C LYS A 148 -10.00 2.34 7.02
N VAL A 149 -9.21 2.53 8.07
CA VAL A 149 -8.01 1.73 8.29
C VAL A 149 -7.96 1.20 9.71
N THR A 150 -7.21 0.11 9.90
CA THR A 150 -6.90 -0.44 11.22
C THR A 150 -5.54 -1.11 11.20
N THR A 151 -4.80 -1.02 12.31
CA THR A 151 -3.53 -1.72 12.53
C THR A 151 -3.70 -2.99 13.37
N SER A 152 -4.94 -3.33 13.74
CA SER A 152 -5.27 -4.44 14.62
C SER A 152 -4.74 -5.79 14.13
N CYS A 153 -4.28 -6.61 15.07
CA CYS A 153 -3.91 -8.00 14.84
C CYS A 153 -5.10 -8.96 14.72
N TRP A 154 -6.31 -8.52 15.05
CA TRP A 154 -7.49 -9.38 14.96
C TRP A 154 -7.90 -9.58 13.49
N SER A 155 -8.41 -10.78 13.18
CA SER A 155 -9.04 -11.04 11.89
C SER A 155 -10.46 -10.46 11.85
N PRO A 156 -11.02 -10.13 10.67
CA PRO A 156 -12.35 -9.50 10.55
C PRO A 156 -13.49 -10.26 11.22
N ALA A 157 -13.42 -11.59 11.26
CA ALA A 157 -14.41 -12.44 11.91
C ALA A 157 -14.34 -12.41 13.45
N ASN A 158 -13.25 -11.90 14.04
CA ASN A 158 -13.07 -11.88 15.48
C ASN A 158 -13.93 -10.79 16.14
N ALA A 159 -14.51 -11.08 17.31
CA ALA A 159 -15.33 -10.14 18.07
C ALA A 159 -14.59 -8.83 18.42
N ASN A 160 -13.28 -8.88 18.62
CA ASN A 160 -12.44 -7.73 18.99
C ASN A 160 -11.96 -6.90 17.78
N TYR A 161 -12.26 -7.32 16.54
CA TYR A 161 -11.88 -6.54 15.36
C TYR A 161 -12.57 -5.16 15.35
N PRO A 162 -11.85 -4.04 15.18
CA PRO A 162 -12.39 -2.70 15.44
C PRO A 162 -13.40 -2.20 14.39
N ILE A 163 -13.42 -2.78 13.18
CA ILE A 163 -14.32 -2.34 12.09
C ILE A 163 -15.41 -3.39 11.88
N LYS A 164 -16.64 -3.08 12.30
CA LYS A 164 -17.82 -3.97 12.20
C LYS A 164 -18.74 -3.57 11.05
N LEU A 165 -18.25 -3.71 9.83
CA LEU A 165 -19.02 -3.42 8.61
C LEU A 165 -19.39 -4.72 7.88
N PRO A 166 -20.59 -4.81 7.29
CA PRO A 166 -20.94 -5.95 6.45
C PRO A 166 -20.06 -5.97 5.21
N LEU A 167 -19.71 -7.16 4.71
CA LEU A 167 -18.87 -7.29 3.51
C LEU A 167 -19.53 -6.65 2.29
N GLU A 168 -20.81 -6.91 2.05
CA GLU A 168 -21.57 -6.25 1.00
C GLU A 168 -22.22 -4.95 1.51
N MET A 169 -21.73 -3.80 1.04
CA MET A 169 -22.36 -2.51 1.31
C MET A 169 -22.95 -1.92 0.03
N LYS A 170 -24.22 -1.51 0.11
CA LYS A 170 -24.90 -0.82 -0.98
C LYS A 170 -24.46 0.64 -1.03
N GLU A 171 -24.08 1.09 -2.20
CA GLU A 171 -23.80 2.49 -2.45
C GLU A 171 -25.09 3.31 -2.45
N PRO A 172 -25.20 4.38 -1.64
CA PRO A 172 -26.37 5.23 -1.64
C PRO A 172 -26.47 6.02 -2.96
N LYS A 173 -27.70 6.42 -3.32
CA LYS A 173 -27.94 7.24 -4.53
C LYS A 173 -27.22 8.59 -4.48
N VAL A 174 -27.02 9.13 -3.28
CA VAL A 174 -26.34 10.40 -3.04
C VAL A 174 -25.34 10.16 -1.93
N CYS A 175 -24.08 10.45 -2.23
CA CYS A 175 -23.02 10.37 -1.24
C CYS A 175 -23.05 11.58 -0.30
N PRO A 176 -22.87 11.38 1.01
CA PRO A 176 -22.73 12.47 1.95
C PRO A 176 -21.51 13.32 1.57
N LYS A 177 -21.63 14.64 1.76
CA LYS A 177 -20.53 15.59 1.55
C LYS A 177 -19.65 15.68 2.79
#